data_AF-A0A9P5RNU6-F1
#
_entry.id   AF-A0A9P5RNU6-F1
#
_cell.length_a   1.000
_cell.length_b   1.000
_cell.length_c   1.000
_cell.angle_alpha   90.00
_cell.angle_beta   90.00
_cell.angle_gamma   90.00
#
_symmetry.space_group_name_H-M   'P 1'
#
loop_
_entity.id
_entity.type
_entity.pdbx_description
1 polymer ?
#
loop_
_entity_poly.entity_id
_entity_poly.type
_entity_poly.pdbx_seq_one_letter_code
_entity_poly.pdbx_strand_id
1 'polypeptide(L)'
;MTAKTKVPVIGLTTRHIVYLIVMHTIGAMILDAGINFGLATAMYKNNKHPVYIWPLPNTLAGDMAVTIIIQQALTWILDRLAVRGDLKKGLVAPLRMPSDASSLVRWFVGLKDVKAAGKPGFAFHFKRVVVYIVATFLLYWPITIGVLYGLKSGHVGAAVADGAHAAGEFNLWPFPQIFKAVYSAALGLTTPFVSYVTLIYEGETQAASSGAAAVSAAGDEESKVAN
;
A
#
# COMPACT_ATOMS: atom_id res chain seq x y z
N MET A 1 -0.38 -2.22 -31.99
CA MET A 1 0.97 -2.66 -31.57
C MET A 1 0.87 -3.18 -30.15
N THR A 2 0.93 -4.50 -29.96
CA THR A 2 0.98 -5.12 -28.63
C THR A 2 2.33 -4.80 -28.02
N ALA A 3 2.39 -3.91 -27.03
CA ALA A 3 3.63 -3.64 -26.31
C ALA A 3 4.15 -4.96 -25.73
N LYS A 4 5.34 -5.39 -26.17
CA LYS A 4 5.97 -6.61 -25.67
C LYS A 4 6.43 -6.33 -24.24
N THR A 5 5.91 -7.08 -23.27
CA THR A 5 6.34 -6.97 -21.87
C THR A 5 7.85 -7.12 -21.78
N LYS A 6 8.50 -6.29 -20.95
CA LYS A 6 9.96 -6.36 -20.76
C LYS A 6 10.34 -7.68 -20.08
N VAL A 7 11.56 -8.15 -20.35
CA VAL A 7 12.13 -9.34 -19.71
C VAL A 7 12.38 -9.03 -18.22
N PRO A 8 12.12 -9.97 -17.29
CA PRO A 8 12.47 -9.80 -15.89
C PRO A 8 13.97 -9.55 -15.68
N VAL A 9 14.31 -8.63 -14.78
CA VAL A 9 15.71 -8.30 -14.47
C VAL A 9 16.08 -8.61 -13.03
N ILE A 10 17.38 -8.84 -12.80
CA ILE A 10 17.94 -9.03 -11.46
C ILE A 10 18.41 -7.66 -10.95
N GLY A 11 17.94 -7.26 -9.77
CA GLY A 11 18.33 -6.01 -9.13
C GLY A 11 17.55 -4.78 -9.60
N LEU A 12 17.64 -3.72 -8.80
CA LEU A 12 17.02 -2.44 -9.10
C LEU A 12 17.82 -1.70 -10.17
N THR A 13 17.12 -1.11 -11.13
CA THR A 13 17.71 -0.21 -12.12
C THR A 13 17.31 1.23 -11.81
N THR A 14 18.00 2.22 -12.38
CA THR A 14 17.64 3.63 -12.22
C THR A 14 16.18 3.90 -12.58
N ARG A 15 15.66 3.21 -13.60
CA ARG A 15 14.25 3.29 -13.99
C ARG A 15 13.31 2.79 -12.89
N HIS A 16 13.65 1.71 -12.19
CA HIS A 16 12.86 1.23 -11.05
C HIS A 16 12.88 2.22 -9.90
N ILE A 17 14.05 2.78 -9.59
CA ILE A 17 14.20 3.76 -8.50
C ILE A 17 13.34 5.00 -8.79
N VAL A 18 13.46 5.57 -9.99
CA VAL A 18 12.64 6.73 -10.40
C VAL A 18 11.16 6.38 -10.39
N TYR A 19 10.78 5.20 -10.90
CA TYR A 19 9.39 4.74 -10.89
C TYR A 19 8.82 4.62 -9.47
N LEU A 20 9.55 4.00 -8.55
CA LEU A 20 9.11 3.80 -7.17
C LEU A 20 9.05 5.11 -6.39
N ILE A 21 10.03 6.00 -6.56
CA ILE A 21 10.08 7.28 -5.84
C ILE A 21 9.04 8.26 -6.40
N VAL A 22 9.02 8.48 -7.72
CA VAL A 22 8.16 9.53 -8.29
C VAL A 22 6.71 9.10 -8.35
N MET A 23 6.42 7.93 -8.93
CA MET A 23 5.04 7.49 -9.12
C MET A 23 4.45 6.93 -7.83
N HIS A 24 5.17 6.01 -7.19
CA HIS A 24 4.66 5.25 -6.06
C HIS A 24 4.98 5.83 -4.69
N THR A 25 5.78 6.88 -4.60
CA THR A 25 5.96 7.60 -3.33
C THR A 25 5.30 8.98 -3.46
N ILE A 26 5.89 9.89 -4.25
CA ILE A 26 5.39 11.27 -4.34
C ILE A 26 3.96 11.32 -4.89
N GLY A 27 3.68 10.60 -5.99
CA GLY A 27 2.34 10.54 -6.58
C GLY A 27 1.29 10.00 -5.61
N ALA A 28 1.62 8.90 -4.92
CA ALA A 28 0.75 8.30 -3.91
C ALA A 28 0.50 9.24 -2.72
N MET A 29 1.55 9.88 -2.18
CA MET A 29 1.43 10.84 -1.08
C MET A 29 0.48 12.00 -1.42
N ILE A 30 0.58 12.55 -2.64
CA ILE A 30 -0.28 13.66 -3.09
C ILE A 30 -1.73 13.21 -3.22
N LEU A 31 -1.97 12.04 -3.83
CA LEU A 31 -3.31 11.49 -3.99
C LEU A 31 -3.95 11.17 -2.64
N ASP A 32 -3.21 10.49 -1.76
CA ASP A 32 -3.66 10.12 -0.43
C ASP A 32 -3.96 11.34 0.43
N ALA A 33 -3.13 12.39 0.35
CA ALA A 33 -3.38 13.68 1.01
C ALA A 33 -4.67 14.32 0.50
N GLY A 34 -4.83 14.43 -0.82
CA GLY A 34 -5.97 15.10 -1.44
C GLY A 34 -7.30 14.42 -1.12
N ILE A 35 -7.36 13.09 -1.25
CA ILE A 35 -8.57 12.31 -0.97
C ILE A 35 -8.97 12.45 0.50
N ASN A 36 -8.01 12.29 1.41
CA ASN A 36 -8.30 12.35 2.85
C ASN A 36 -8.60 13.77 3.34
N PHE A 37 -7.98 14.80 2.76
CA PHE A 37 -8.38 16.19 3.00
C PHE A 37 -9.84 16.42 2.60
N GLY A 38 -10.25 15.92 1.43
CA GLY A 38 -11.62 15.99 0.95
C GLY A 38 -12.61 15.27 1.87
N LEU A 39 -12.27 14.05 2.30
CA LEU A 39 -13.07 13.28 3.26
C LEU A 39 -13.21 13.99 4.61
N ALA A 40 -12.10 14.48 5.19
CA ALA A 40 -12.13 15.25 6.44
C ALA A 40 -12.92 16.57 6.29
N THR A 41 -12.87 17.20 5.12
CA THR A 41 -13.66 18.40 4.83
C THR A 41 -15.15 18.07 4.84
N ALA A 42 -15.55 16.97 4.18
CA ALA A 42 -16.93 16.52 4.16
C ALA A 42 -17.43 16.11 5.56
N MET A 43 -16.57 15.51 6.38
CA MET A 43 -16.92 15.01 7.72
C MET A 43 -17.01 16.12 8.77
N TYR A 44 -16.09 17.09 8.75
CA TYR A 44 -15.89 17.99 9.90
C TYR A 44 -16.27 19.44 9.63
N LYS A 45 -16.15 19.96 8.39
CA LYS A 45 -16.23 21.42 8.12
C LYS A 45 -17.55 22.06 8.58
N ASN A 46 -18.67 21.38 8.34
CA ASN A 46 -20.01 21.89 8.63
C ASN A 46 -20.74 21.01 9.66
N ASN A 47 -20.00 20.23 10.45
CA ASN A 47 -20.60 19.31 11.42
C ASN A 47 -20.98 20.05 12.71
N LYS A 48 -22.11 19.67 13.32
CA LYS A 48 -22.58 20.25 14.57
C LYS A 48 -21.86 19.70 15.80
N HIS A 49 -21.23 18.53 15.68
CA HIS A 49 -20.48 17.91 16.76
C HIS A 49 -19.00 18.30 16.68
N PRO A 50 -18.39 18.81 17.76
CA PRO A 50 -16.96 19.11 17.78
C PRO A 50 -16.11 17.87 17.52
N VAL A 51 -14.92 18.08 16.99
CA VAL A 51 -13.93 17.01 16.77
C VAL A 51 -13.10 16.84 18.04
N TYR A 52 -13.04 15.63 18.57
CA TYR A 52 -12.25 15.29 19.76
C TYR A 52 -11.21 14.21 19.45
N ILE A 53 -10.21 14.03 20.32
CA ILE A 53 -9.28 12.90 20.16
C ILE A 53 -10.03 11.57 20.25
N TRP A 54 -10.71 11.30 21.36
CA TRP A 54 -11.26 9.97 21.69
C TRP A 54 -12.79 9.84 21.60
N PRO A 55 -13.60 10.72 22.21
CA PRO A 55 -15.03 10.46 22.27
C PRO A 55 -15.69 10.56 20.90
N LEU A 56 -16.67 9.67 20.72
CA LEU A 56 -17.62 9.70 19.62
C LEU A 56 -18.57 10.91 19.78
N PRO A 57 -19.24 11.38 18.71
CA PRO A 57 -19.28 10.80 17.36
C PRO A 57 -18.08 11.14 16.46
N ASN A 58 -17.38 12.24 16.73
CA ASN A 58 -16.27 12.73 15.87
C ASN A 58 -14.91 12.53 16.55
N THR A 59 -14.47 11.27 16.62
CA THR A 59 -13.13 10.91 17.09
C THR A 59 -12.10 11.06 15.99
N LEU A 60 -11.10 11.93 16.20
CA LEU A 60 -9.97 12.08 15.28
C LEU A 60 -9.04 10.86 15.37
N ALA A 61 -8.83 10.33 16.57
CA ALA A 61 -8.01 9.13 16.77
C ALA A 61 -8.66 7.93 16.06
N GLY A 62 -9.94 7.64 16.34
CA GLY A 62 -10.64 6.53 15.70
C GLY A 62 -10.68 6.65 14.18
N ASP A 63 -10.86 7.86 13.65
CA ASP A 63 -10.80 8.11 12.20
C ASP A 63 -9.41 7.80 11.61
N MET A 64 -8.32 8.19 12.28
CA MET A 64 -6.97 7.85 11.82
C MET A 64 -6.68 6.34 11.89
N ALA A 65 -7.19 5.64 12.91
CA ALA A 65 -7.06 4.19 13.04
C ALA A 65 -7.75 3.46 11.87
N VAL A 66 -8.98 3.85 11.56
CA VAL A 66 -9.75 3.30 10.43
C VAL A 66 -9.07 3.64 9.10
N THR A 67 -8.52 4.85 8.98
CA THR A 67 -7.77 5.29 7.79
C THR A 67 -6.60 4.36 7.49
N ILE A 68 -5.81 3.93 8.48
CA ILE A 68 -4.73 2.93 8.24
C ILE A 68 -5.31 1.67 7.61
N ILE A 69 -6.36 1.11 8.20
CA ILE A 69 -6.89 -0.19 7.78
C ILE A 69 -7.41 -0.11 6.32
N ILE A 70 -8.21 0.90 6.03
CA ILE A 70 -8.82 1.06 4.70
C ILE A 70 -7.77 1.45 3.66
N GLN A 71 -6.92 2.43 3.96
CA GLN A 71 -5.90 2.91 3.02
C GLN A 71 -4.93 1.79 2.67
N GLN A 72 -4.37 1.08 3.65
CA GLN A 72 -3.40 0.01 3.38
C GLN A 72 -4.02 -1.16 2.59
N ALA A 73 -5.29 -1.48 2.82
CA ALA A 73 -6.01 -2.47 2.02
C ALA A 73 -6.18 -2.01 0.56
N LEU A 74 -6.56 -0.75 0.36
CA LEU A 74 -6.72 -0.16 -0.97
C LEU A 74 -5.38 -0.02 -1.68
N THR A 75 -4.33 0.47 -1.03
CA THR A 75 -2.94 0.52 -1.53
C THR A 75 -2.51 -0.84 -2.06
N TRP A 76 -2.73 -1.91 -1.29
CA TRP A 76 -2.41 -3.26 -1.75
C TRP A 76 -3.11 -3.67 -3.04
N ILE A 77 -4.36 -3.25 -3.24
CA ILE A 77 -5.15 -3.58 -4.44
C ILE A 77 -4.75 -2.68 -5.61
N LEU A 78 -4.78 -1.37 -5.40
CA LEU A 78 -4.62 -0.35 -6.43
C LEU A 78 -3.21 -0.34 -7.00
N ASP A 79 -2.18 -0.42 -6.17
CA ASP A 79 -0.79 -0.45 -6.65
C ASP A 79 -0.50 -1.70 -7.46
N ARG A 80 -1.07 -2.83 -7.05
CA ARG A 80 -0.95 -4.07 -7.82
C ARG A 80 -1.55 -3.93 -9.21
N LEU A 81 -2.72 -3.32 -9.30
CA LEU A 81 -3.37 -3.06 -10.58
C LEU A 81 -2.56 -2.05 -11.42
N ALA A 82 -2.05 -0.98 -10.80
CA ALA A 82 -1.23 0.03 -11.45
C ALA A 82 0.07 -0.57 -12.01
N VAL A 83 0.86 -1.26 -11.18
CA VAL A 83 2.11 -1.92 -11.59
C VAL A 83 1.86 -2.94 -12.71
N ARG A 84 0.81 -3.75 -12.62
CA ARG A 84 0.43 -4.68 -13.70
C ARG A 84 0.11 -3.96 -15.00
N GLY A 85 -0.61 -2.84 -14.92
CA GLY A 85 -0.90 -2.00 -16.08
C GLY A 85 0.38 -1.45 -16.71
N ASP A 86 1.31 -0.98 -15.88
CA ASP A 86 2.58 -0.39 -16.33
C ASP A 86 3.54 -1.43 -16.91
N LEU A 87 3.57 -2.64 -16.35
CA LEU A 87 4.31 -3.77 -16.89
C LEU A 87 3.78 -4.17 -18.27
N LYS A 88 2.45 -4.24 -18.45
CA LYS A 88 1.82 -4.53 -19.75
C LYS A 88 2.14 -3.47 -20.81
N LYS A 89 2.31 -2.22 -20.40
CA LYS A 89 2.72 -1.10 -21.27
C LYS A 89 4.24 -1.04 -21.48
N GLY A 90 5.02 -1.89 -20.79
CA GLY A 90 6.48 -1.89 -20.86
C GLY A 90 7.14 -0.65 -20.23
N LEU A 91 6.43 0.09 -19.37
CA LEU A 91 6.96 1.30 -18.73
C LEU A 91 8.13 0.97 -17.80
N VAL A 92 8.00 -0.13 -17.06
CA VAL A 92 9.00 -0.68 -16.14
C VAL A 92 9.21 -2.16 -16.44
N ALA A 93 10.37 -2.72 -16.06
CA ALA A 93 10.61 -4.15 -16.17
C ALA A 93 10.12 -4.86 -14.90
N PRO A 94 9.71 -6.13 -14.98
CA PRO A 94 9.48 -6.92 -13.78
C PRO A 94 10.81 -7.28 -13.11
N LEU A 95 10.77 -7.59 -11.81
CA LEU A 95 11.95 -7.93 -11.02
C LEU A 95 12.01 -9.42 -10.70
N ARG A 96 13.22 -9.95 -10.59
CA ARG A 96 13.49 -11.30 -10.07
C ARG A 96 13.77 -11.24 -8.58
N MET A 97 13.34 -12.26 -7.86
CA MET A 97 13.65 -12.43 -6.44
C MET A 97 15.14 -12.79 -6.29
N PRO A 98 15.88 -12.15 -5.36
CA PRO A 98 17.23 -12.59 -5.02
C PRO A 98 17.28 -14.08 -4.63
N SER A 99 18.34 -14.78 -5.07
CA SER A 99 18.49 -16.22 -4.87
C SER A 99 18.65 -16.60 -3.39
N ASP A 100 19.17 -15.69 -2.58
CA ASP A 100 19.40 -15.78 -1.14
C ASP A 100 18.20 -15.33 -0.29
N ALA A 101 17.10 -14.88 -0.93
CA ALA A 101 15.92 -14.41 -0.20
C ALA A 101 15.32 -15.49 0.71
N SER A 102 15.03 -15.10 1.96
CA SER A 102 14.53 -16.02 2.97
C SER A 102 13.14 -16.60 2.65
N SER A 103 12.84 -17.73 3.29
CA SER A 103 11.54 -18.42 3.17
C SER A 103 10.36 -17.51 3.56
N LEU A 104 10.56 -16.60 4.51
CA LEU A 104 9.55 -15.63 4.95
C LEU A 104 9.29 -14.57 3.89
N VAL A 105 10.34 -13.99 3.30
CA VAL A 105 10.21 -12.98 2.24
C VAL A 105 9.53 -13.59 1.01
N ARG A 106 9.94 -14.80 0.61
CA ARG A 106 9.30 -15.54 -0.48
C ARG A 106 7.83 -15.83 -0.22
N TRP A 107 7.46 -16.17 1.02
CA TRP A 107 6.07 -16.32 1.42
C TRP A 107 5.31 -15.00 1.34
N PHE A 108 5.87 -13.92 1.88
CA PHE A 108 5.22 -12.61 1.92
C PHE A 108 4.93 -12.08 0.52
N VAL A 109 5.89 -12.21 -0.40
CA VAL A 109 5.70 -11.82 -1.80
C VAL A 109 4.67 -12.68 -2.52
N GLY A 110 4.46 -13.93 -2.10
CA GLY A 110 3.49 -14.86 -2.70
C GLY A 110 4.10 -15.96 -3.55
N LEU A 111 5.42 -16.14 -3.53
CA LEU A 111 6.14 -17.03 -4.44
C LEU A 111 5.98 -18.52 -4.11
N LYS A 112 5.75 -18.87 -2.83
CA LYS A 112 5.49 -20.27 -2.45
C LYS A 112 4.22 -20.80 -3.09
N ASP A 113 3.24 -19.94 -3.26
CA ASP A 113 1.93 -20.31 -3.78
C ASP A 113 1.90 -20.28 -5.32
N VAL A 114 2.70 -19.40 -5.96
CA VAL A 114 2.94 -19.42 -7.43
C VAL A 114 3.50 -20.77 -7.88
N LYS A 115 4.34 -21.41 -7.06
CA LYS A 115 4.89 -22.73 -7.34
C LYS A 115 3.89 -23.87 -7.09
N ALA A 116 2.84 -23.64 -6.28
CA ALA A 116 1.95 -24.69 -5.79
C ALA A 116 0.61 -24.77 -6.52
N ALA A 117 0.16 -23.72 -7.23
CA ALA A 117 -1.16 -23.71 -7.86
C ALA A 117 -1.27 -22.77 -9.07
N GLY A 118 -2.20 -23.12 -9.98
CA GLY A 118 -2.67 -22.27 -11.07
C GLY A 118 -3.30 -20.94 -10.62
N LYS A 119 -3.83 -20.17 -11.59
CA LYS A 119 -4.27 -18.76 -11.45
C LYS A 119 -4.85 -18.42 -10.05
N PRO A 120 -4.16 -17.61 -9.24
CA PRO A 120 -4.60 -17.33 -7.87
C PRO A 120 -5.84 -16.42 -7.84
N GLY A 121 -6.82 -16.78 -7.00
CA GLY A 121 -8.03 -15.99 -6.74
C GLY A 121 -7.79 -14.78 -5.83
N PHE A 122 -8.82 -13.95 -5.64
CA PHE A 122 -8.73 -12.68 -4.91
C PHE A 122 -8.33 -12.84 -3.42
N ALA A 123 -8.76 -13.93 -2.77
CA ALA A 123 -8.44 -14.24 -1.37
C ALA A 123 -6.96 -14.60 -1.13
N PHE A 124 -6.19 -14.84 -2.20
CA PHE A 124 -4.80 -15.32 -2.12
C PHE A 124 -3.88 -14.38 -1.34
N HIS A 125 -4.07 -13.06 -1.45
CA HIS A 125 -3.21 -12.11 -0.75
C HIS A 125 -3.72 -11.72 0.65
N PHE A 126 -4.91 -12.18 1.07
CA PHE A 126 -5.55 -11.69 2.29
C PHE A 126 -4.64 -11.73 3.52
N LYS A 127 -3.95 -12.86 3.76
CA LYS A 127 -3.01 -13.00 4.89
C LYS A 127 -1.87 -11.96 4.85
N ARG A 128 -1.37 -11.64 3.65
CA ARG A 128 -0.29 -10.67 3.45
C ARG A 128 -0.76 -9.24 3.66
N VAL A 129 -1.98 -8.94 3.20
CA VAL A 129 -2.63 -7.65 3.46
C VAL A 129 -2.84 -7.44 4.95
N VAL A 130 -3.30 -8.45 5.68
CA VAL A 130 -3.46 -8.37 7.14
C VAL A 130 -2.11 -8.12 7.83
N VAL A 131 -1.06 -8.85 7.47
CA VAL A 131 0.29 -8.62 8.04
C VAL A 131 0.78 -7.20 7.73
N TYR A 132 0.57 -6.73 6.51
CA TYR A 132 0.93 -5.36 6.10
C TYR A 132 0.16 -4.31 6.89
N ILE A 133 -1.16 -4.43 7.01
CA ILE A 133 -2.02 -3.54 7.80
C ILE A 133 -1.56 -3.53 9.26
N VAL A 134 -1.36 -4.69 9.88
CA VAL A 134 -0.94 -4.79 11.28
C VAL A 134 0.43 -4.16 11.49
N ALA A 135 1.39 -4.41 10.60
CA ALA A 135 2.72 -3.81 10.69
C ALA A 135 2.66 -2.28 10.55
N THR A 136 1.92 -1.75 9.58
CA THR A 136 1.71 -0.30 9.45
C THR A 136 0.97 0.27 10.65
N PHE A 137 -0.05 -0.42 11.16
CA PHE A 137 -0.83 0.02 12.31
C PHE A 137 0.05 0.15 13.55
N LEU A 138 0.81 -0.89 13.89
CA LEU A 138 1.71 -0.87 15.03
C LEU A 138 2.80 0.21 14.94
N LEU A 139 3.21 0.57 13.72
CA LEU A 139 4.20 1.62 13.49
C LEU A 139 3.57 3.02 13.59
N TYR A 140 2.52 3.29 12.83
CA TYR A 140 1.97 4.64 12.67
C TYR A 140 1.03 5.02 13.82
N TRP A 141 0.26 4.08 14.35
CA TRP A 141 -0.77 4.40 15.34
C TRP A 141 -0.20 5.02 16.63
N PRO A 142 0.84 4.48 17.28
CA PRO A 142 1.43 5.10 18.47
C PRO A 142 2.02 6.49 18.17
N ILE A 143 2.64 6.66 17.00
CA ILE A 143 3.20 7.95 16.55
C ILE A 143 2.06 8.97 16.41
N THR A 144 0.95 8.59 15.78
CA THR A 144 -0.24 9.44 15.64
C THR A 144 -0.77 9.91 16.98
N ILE A 145 -0.91 9.00 17.95
CA ILE A 145 -1.34 9.36 19.30
C ILE A 145 -0.33 10.32 19.94
N GLY A 146 0.96 10.03 19.86
CA GLY A 146 2.02 10.91 20.37
C GLY A 146 1.94 12.32 19.78
N VAL A 147 1.78 12.44 18.46
CA VAL A 147 1.63 13.73 17.76
C VAL A 147 0.35 14.45 18.18
N LEU A 148 -0.80 13.77 18.25
CA LEU A 148 -2.06 14.38 18.68
C LEU A 148 -1.99 14.95 20.10
N TYR A 149 -1.34 14.23 21.02
CA TYR A 149 -1.10 14.75 22.37
C TYR A 149 -0.07 15.87 22.41
N GLY A 150 0.94 15.83 21.56
CA GLY A 150 1.98 16.87 21.45
C GLY A 150 1.50 18.17 20.80
N LEU A 151 0.49 18.12 19.92
CA LEU A 151 -0.06 19.30 19.24
C LEU A 151 -1.08 20.09 20.08
N LYS A 152 -1.28 19.71 21.34
CA LYS A 152 -2.14 20.45 22.27
C LYS A 152 -1.54 21.83 22.55
N SER A 153 -2.21 22.88 22.10
CA SER A 153 -1.90 24.28 22.33
C SER A 153 -3.18 25.05 22.67
N GLY A 154 -3.06 26.30 23.14
CA GLY A 154 -4.21 27.07 23.67
C GLY A 154 -5.43 27.20 22.74
N HIS A 155 -5.29 26.94 21.43
CA HIS A 155 -6.38 26.98 20.45
C HIS A 155 -6.65 25.64 19.75
N VAL A 156 -5.81 24.61 19.96
CA VAL A 156 -5.91 23.28 19.32
C VAL A 156 -5.71 22.22 20.39
N GLY A 157 -6.68 21.34 20.61
CA GLY A 157 -6.62 20.36 21.70
C GLY A 157 -6.74 21.00 23.08
N ALA A 158 -7.36 22.19 23.16
CA ALA A 158 -7.66 22.86 24.42
C ALA A 158 -8.44 21.90 25.33
N ALA A 159 -8.00 21.77 26.58
CA ALA A 159 -8.65 20.89 27.54
C ALA A 159 -10.09 21.38 27.77
N VAL A 160 -11.05 20.49 27.52
CA VAL A 160 -12.44 20.72 27.90
C VAL A 160 -12.54 20.42 29.38
N ALA A 161 -13.24 21.27 30.14
CA ALA A 161 -13.38 21.15 31.60
C ALA A 161 -14.17 19.91 32.06
N ASP A 162 -14.67 19.10 31.13
CA ASP A 162 -15.34 17.85 31.43
C ASP A 162 -14.36 16.66 31.32
N GLY A 163 -14.55 15.66 32.20
CA GLY A 163 -13.67 14.48 32.24
C GLY A 163 -13.77 13.58 31.00
N ALA A 164 -14.84 13.72 30.19
CA ALA A 164 -15.07 12.89 29.01
C ALA A 164 -14.29 13.40 27.78
N HIS A 165 -13.97 14.69 27.72
CA HIS A 165 -13.31 15.39 26.63
C HIS A 165 -11.99 16.03 27.07
N ALA A 166 -11.44 15.62 28.22
CA ALA A 166 -10.15 16.06 28.76
C ALA A 166 -8.97 15.86 27.77
N ALA A 167 -9.15 14.99 26.77
CA ALA A 167 -8.18 14.80 25.70
C ALA A 167 -8.14 15.96 24.68
N GLY A 168 -9.09 16.90 24.71
CA GLY A 168 -9.05 18.17 23.98
C GLY A 168 -9.84 18.19 22.67
N GLU A 169 -10.26 19.40 22.29
CA GLU A 169 -11.06 19.69 21.09
C GLU A 169 -10.18 20.18 19.92
N PHE A 170 -10.38 19.60 18.74
CA PHE A 170 -9.60 19.83 17.51
C PHE A 170 -10.44 20.45 16.39
N ASN A 171 -11.46 21.23 16.74
CA ASN A 171 -12.44 21.78 15.80
C ASN A 171 -11.96 23.04 15.04
N LEU A 172 -10.72 23.48 15.25
CA LEU A 172 -10.17 24.66 14.59
C LEU A 172 -10.02 24.36 13.09
N TRP A 173 -10.91 24.88 12.25
CA TRP A 173 -10.75 24.76 10.80
C TRP A 173 -9.49 25.50 10.30
N PRO A 174 -8.67 24.91 9.41
CA PRO A 174 -8.75 23.58 8.77
C PRO A 174 -7.84 22.52 9.41
N PHE A 175 -7.58 22.60 10.72
CA PHE A 175 -6.65 21.71 11.42
C PHE A 175 -6.94 20.22 11.20
N PRO A 176 -8.14 19.67 11.47
CA PRO A 176 -8.35 18.23 11.35
C PRO A 176 -8.22 17.75 9.90
N GLN A 177 -8.46 18.62 8.91
CA GLN A 177 -8.29 18.31 7.49
C GLN A 177 -6.83 18.28 7.08
N ILE A 178 -6.06 19.30 7.48
CA ILE A 178 -4.61 19.33 7.25
C ILE A 178 -3.96 18.14 7.95
N PHE A 179 -4.36 17.86 9.19
CA PHE A 179 -3.85 16.73 9.95
C PHE A 179 -4.10 15.41 9.21
N LYS A 180 -5.34 15.16 8.78
CA LYS A 180 -5.67 13.94 8.04
C LYS A 180 -4.92 13.84 6.71
N ALA A 181 -4.74 14.95 6.00
CA ALA A 181 -4.01 15.01 4.73
C ALA A 181 -2.51 14.70 4.89
N VAL A 182 -1.86 15.32 5.88
CA VAL A 182 -0.45 15.05 6.19
C VAL A 182 -0.28 13.62 6.67
N TYR A 183 -1.20 13.13 7.50
CA TYR A 183 -1.20 11.78 8.00
C TYR A 183 -1.32 10.74 6.88
N SER A 184 -2.27 10.90 5.97
CA SER A 184 -2.44 9.98 4.84
C SER A 184 -1.30 10.08 3.82
N ALA A 185 -0.70 11.25 3.62
CA ALA A 185 0.55 11.37 2.87
C ALA A 185 1.67 10.56 3.53
N ALA A 186 1.83 10.65 4.85
CA ALA A 186 2.83 9.87 5.56
C ALA A 186 2.59 8.35 5.42
N LEU A 187 1.34 7.90 5.41
CA LEU A 187 1.00 6.49 5.11
C LEU A 187 1.35 6.12 3.67
N GLY A 188 1.20 7.03 2.71
CA GLY A 188 1.59 6.85 1.30
C GLY A 188 3.08 6.55 1.08
N LEU A 189 3.95 6.78 2.09
CA LEU A 189 5.35 6.33 2.07
C LEU A 189 5.51 4.79 2.04
N THR A 190 4.44 4.06 2.34
CA THR A 190 4.43 2.59 2.34
C THR A 190 4.07 1.99 0.98
N THR A 191 3.44 2.75 0.09
CA THR A 191 3.10 2.39 -1.30
C THR A 191 4.28 1.82 -2.12
N PRO A 192 5.51 2.38 -2.14
CA PRO A 192 6.60 1.81 -2.94
C PRO A 192 6.97 0.39 -2.51
N PHE A 193 6.73 0.00 -1.25
CA PHE A 193 6.94 -1.37 -0.80
C PHE A 193 5.97 -2.35 -1.47
N VAL A 194 4.68 -2.01 -1.55
CA VAL A 194 3.67 -2.83 -2.24
C VAL A 194 4.01 -2.94 -3.73
N SER A 195 4.38 -1.83 -4.36
CA SER A 195 4.79 -1.81 -5.76
C SER A 195 6.03 -2.66 -6.02
N TYR A 196 7.02 -2.61 -5.13
CA TYR A 196 8.21 -3.46 -5.21
C TYR A 196 7.88 -4.95 -5.07
N VAL A 197 7.06 -5.33 -4.10
CA VAL A 197 6.56 -6.70 -3.92
C VAL A 197 5.85 -7.19 -5.18
N THR A 198 5.07 -6.33 -5.82
CA THR A 198 4.35 -6.65 -7.05
C THR A 198 5.29 -6.86 -8.23
N LEU A 199 6.30 -5.99 -8.39
CA LEU A 199 7.30 -6.13 -9.45
C LEU A 199 8.00 -7.49 -9.37
N ILE A 200 8.34 -7.95 -8.16
CA ILE A 200 8.95 -9.27 -7.97
C ILE A 200 7.95 -10.39 -8.26
N TYR A 201 6.75 -10.30 -7.71
CA TYR A 201 5.70 -11.30 -7.91
C TYR A 201 5.43 -11.55 -9.40
N GLU A 202 5.29 -10.48 -10.18
CA GLU A 202 5.02 -10.57 -11.61
C GLU A 202 6.24 -11.11 -12.39
N GLY A 203 7.47 -10.73 -12.01
CA GLY A 203 8.68 -11.26 -12.67
C GLY A 203 8.96 -12.73 -12.39
N GLU A 204 8.64 -13.22 -11.20
CA GLU A 204 8.68 -14.64 -10.88
C GLU A 204 7.58 -15.42 -11.61
N THR A 205 6.37 -14.87 -11.66
CA THR A 205 5.25 -15.49 -12.38
C THR A 205 5.54 -15.59 -13.88
N GLN A 206 6.13 -14.54 -14.47
CA GLN A 206 6.51 -14.54 -15.88
C GLN A 206 7.57 -15.60 -16.19
N ALA A 207 8.63 -15.68 -15.38
CA ALA A 207 9.68 -16.66 -15.60
C ALA A 207 9.21 -18.11 -15.43
N ALA A 208 8.36 -18.38 -14.43
CA ALA A 208 7.76 -19.70 -14.25
C ALA A 208 6.91 -20.10 -15.47
N SER A 209 6.14 -19.17 -16.02
CA SER A 209 5.33 -19.39 -17.22
C SER A 209 6.19 -19.66 -18.47
N SER A 210 7.27 -18.90 -18.66
CA SER A 210 8.21 -19.12 -19.77
C SER A 210 8.94 -20.46 -19.69
N GLY A 211 9.36 -20.86 -18.48
CA GLY A 211 9.99 -22.17 -18.24
C GLY A 211 9.04 -23.33 -18.55
N ALA A 212 7.78 -23.24 -18.09
CA ALA A 212 6.77 -24.25 -18.39
C ALA A 212 6.50 -24.39 -19.90
N ALA A 213 6.42 -23.27 -20.62
CA ALA A 213 6.24 -23.29 -22.08
C ALA A 213 7.43 -23.95 -22.81
N ALA A 214 8.67 -23.70 -22.36
CA ALA A 214 9.86 -24.31 -22.95
C ALA A 214 9.90 -25.84 -22.75
N VAL A 215 9.51 -26.33 -21.57
CA VAL A 215 9.43 -27.78 -21.28
C VAL A 215 8.35 -28.46 -22.13
N SER A 216 7.18 -27.82 -22.28
CA SER A 216 6.13 -28.32 -23.15
C SER A 216 6.59 -28.44 -24.60
N ALA A 217 7.26 -27.40 -25.13
CA ALA A 217 7.76 -27.40 -26.50
C ALA A 217 8.81 -28.49 -26.75
N ALA A 218 9.71 -28.72 -25.79
CA ALA A 218 10.73 -29.77 -25.88
C ALA A 218 10.12 -31.18 -25.90
N GLY A 219 9.09 -31.44 -25.08
CA GLY A 219 8.37 -32.72 -25.09
C GLY A 219 7.61 -32.99 -26.40
N ASP A 220 7.04 -31.94 -27.00
CA ASP A 220 6.37 -32.04 -28.30
C ASP A 220 7.38 -32.36 -29.44
N GLU A 221 8.58 -31.78 -29.41
CA GLU A 221 9.64 -32.11 -30.37
C GLU A 221 10.14 -33.55 -30.20
N GLU A 222 10.39 -34.01 -28.98
CA GLU A 222 10.84 -35.38 -28.70
C GLU A 222 9.81 -36.42 -29.16
N SER A 223 8.51 -36.14 -28.98
CA SER A 223 7.41 -37.00 -29.48
C SER A 223 7.30 -37.07 -31.01
N LYS A 224 7.75 -36.04 -31.72
CA LYS A 224 7.75 -35.99 -33.20
C LYS A 224 8.94 -36.70 -33.82
N VAL A 225 10.05 -36.82 -33.09
CA VAL A 225 11.26 -37.55 -33.54
C VAL A 225 11.14 -39.05 -33.27
N ALA A 226 10.27 -39.46 -32.33
CA ALA A 226 10.03 -40.85 -31.96
C ALA A 226 8.97 -41.59 -32.82
N ASN A 227 8.32 -40.91 -33.77
CA ASN A 227 7.34 -41.47 -34.72
C ASN A 227 7.84 -41.35 -36.16
#